data_AF-A0A7S0NKT6-F1
#
_entry.id   AF-A0A7S0NKT6-F1
#
_cell.length_a   1.000
_cell.length_b   1.000
_cell.length_c   1.000
_cell.angle_alpha   90.00
_cell.angle_beta   90.00
_cell.angle_gamma   90.00
#
_symmetry.space_group_name_H-M   'P 1'
#
loop_
_entity.id
_entity.type
_entity.pdbx_description
1 polymer ?
#
loop_
_entity_poly.entity_id
_entity_poly.type
_entity_poly.pdbx_seq_one_letter_code
_entity_poly.pdbx_strand_id
1 'polypeptide(L)'
;MRLALVVALVALLCAPTPIVAPPPSTPSPSTPSPAPTTPSPSPTPVNCVWSAYTCGTCSESCDTGTQTCTRTKTTEESNGGSCSGTNTKTQDCETQACAPPACSGVSSPTGYLKITTKLTMKATATGSDTDAAFKAKVKTAIAVGGDTCENDVTIDAFAKSSNSAVVDATVRYPVNATAASKEAAIHKAVALMTKAMYMPNWVLPEQAHDDSNTGTATPDLDSTATQVTCPAAKSYDQAAALVTAKDYAGARAALNHIALCNYNTGSSALGTSSNMADVCNLLGFSNRKLSNPDVKLSELYYKRALQIKPKHVNANGYLGELYVQTNKPALAREVLDDLKVMCPPPAGCDSLTYLRDAMAAAKMEEGAHVRKLTWDDRCFDLACSPLNLEKGDKIEFKYSVNHDVVEVADKSAFDTCASGTTVSSTSQGTAGFVLDLNDVGTEYYICSQGNHCSSGQKIEVKVHERTHAAPPSSGESAPCYSASCEPSAPAPEKAPAPAPEK
;
A
#
# COMPACT_ATOMS: atom_id res chain seq x y z
N MET A 1 -15.94 -37.76 57.37
CA MET A 1 -15.85 -36.88 58.56
C MET A 1 -16.43 -35.52 58.20
N ARG A 2 -17.25 -34.95 59.11
CA ARG A 2 -17.87 -33.59 59.17
C ARG A 2 -18.03 -32.77 57.87
N LEU A 3 -19.24 -32.59 57.28
CA LEU A 3 -20.36 -31.69 57.66
C LEU A 3 -20.12 -30.20 57.30
N ALA A 4 -21.01 -29.35 56.74
CA ALA A 4 -22.17 -29.36 55.80
C ALA A 4 -22.91 -27.99 55.94
N LEU A 5 -24.01 -27.75 55.18
CA LEU A 5 -24.94 -26.57 55.15
C LEU A 5 -24.48 -25.36 54.28
N VAL A 6 -25.34 -24.52 53.63
CA VAL A 6 -26.79 -24.44 53.24
C VAL A 6 -26.86 -23.30 52.17
N VAL A 7 -27.52 -23.32 50.99
CA VAL A 7 -28.89 -23.65 50.50
C VAL A 7 -29.93 -22.50 50.59
N ALA A 8 -30.41 -22.06 49.41
CA ALA A 8 -31.70 -21.37 49.13
C ALA A 8 -31.91 -19.90 49.65
N LEU A 9 -32.84 -19.07 49.13
CA LEU A 9 -33.88 -19.22 48.07
C LEU A 9 -34.14 -17.87 47.33
N VAL A 10 -34.85 -17.93 46.20
CA VAL A 10 -35.37 -16.82 45.36
C VAL A 10 -36.83 -16.48 45.72
N ALA A 11 -37.29 -15.22 45.54
CA ALA A 11 -38.55 -14.82 44.85
C ALA A 11 -39.24 -13.51 45.31
N LEU A 12 -39.81 -12.82 44.32
CA LEU A 12 -40.84 -11.76 44.25
C LEU A 12 -41.76 -11.48 45.46
N LEU A 13 -42.24 -10.22 45.57
CA LEU A 13 -43.66 -9.83 45.34
C LEU A 13 -43.91 -8.31 45.45
N CYS A 14 -45.03 -7.82 44.89
CA CYS A 14 -45.43 -6.40 44.87
C CYS A 14 -46.70 -6.09 45.70
N ALA A 15 -46.87 -4.81 46.04
CA ALA A 15 -48.13 -4.11 46.37
C ALA A 15 -48.74 -4.30 47.82
N PRO A 16 -49.86 -3.65 48.20
CA PRO A 16 -49.85 -2.25 48.71
C PRO A 16 -50.76 -1.98 49.94
N THR A 17 -50.52 -0.92 50.74
CA THR A 17 -51.41 -0.43 51.84
C THR A 17 -51.24 1.11 52.09
N PRO A 18 -52.08 1.82 52.89
CA PRO A 18 -53.30 2.49 52.40
C PRO A 18 -53.46 3.99 52.81
N ILE A 19 -54.60 4.60 52.46
CA ILE A 19 -54.95 6.03 52.68
C ILE A 19 -55.61 6.29 54.05
N VAL A 20 -55.22 7.36 54.76
CA VAL A 20 -55.97 8.00 55.88
C VAL A 20 -55.74 9.54 55.90
N ALA A 21 -56.75 10.33 56.30
CA ALA A 21 -56.74 11.79 56.50
C ALA A 21 -57.87 12.22 57.48
N PRO A 22 -58.11 13.51 57.83
CA PRO A 22 -57.27 14.70 58.11
C PRO A 22 -57.32 14.96 59.65
N PRO A 23 -57.68 16.14 60.27
CA PRO A 23 -57.45 17.60 60.09
C PRO A 23 -56.72 18.21 61.34
N PRO A 24 -56.80 19.52 61.76
CA PRO A 24 -57.24 20.77 61.11
C PRO A 24 -56.16 21.91 61.10
N SER A 25 -56.57 23.11 60.66
CA SER A 25 -55.73 24.21 60.15
C SER A 25 -55.37 25.35 61.13
N THR A 26 -54.31 26.10 60.81
CA THR A 26 -54.07 27.50 61.24
C THR A 26 -53.65 28.39 60.04
N PRO A 27 -53.85 29.73 60.07
CA PRO A 27 -53.89 30.56 58.85
C PRO A 27 -52.56 31.24 58.42
N SER A 28 -52.57 31.72 57.18
CA SER A 28 -51.45 32.25 56.36
C SER A 28 -50.72 33.50 56.88
N PRO A 29 -49.58 33.84 56.24
CA PRO A 29 -49.62 34.97 55.30
C PRO A 29 -49.08 34.65 53.90
N SER A 30 -49.53 35.43 52.92
CA SER A 30 -49.28 35.26 51.47
C SER A 30 -47.95 35.85 50.97
N THR A 31 -47.27 35.15 50.05
CA THR A 31 -46.12 35.63 49.27
C THR A 31 -46.41 35.61 47.76
N PRO A 32 -45.78 36.48 46.95
CA PRO A 32 -46.16 36.69 45.55
C PRO A 32 -45.53 35.70 44.56
N SER A 33 -46.19 35.54 43.40
CA SER A 33 -45.82 34.62 42.32
C SER A 33 -44.51 35.03 41.59
N PRO A 34 -43.63 34.08 41.22
CA PRO A 34 -42.44 34.37 40.41
C PRO A 34 -42.77 34.59 38.92
N ALA A 35 -41.94 35.38 38.25
CA ALA A 35 -42.04 35.76 36.84
C ALA A 35 -41.42 34.69 35.88
N PRO A 36 -41.67 34.76 34.56
CA PRO A 36 -41.15 33.78 33.60
C PRO A 36 -39.63 33.87 33.45
N THR A 37 -38.95 32.73 33.49
CA THR A 37 -37.51 32.64 33.21
C THR A 37 -37.24 32.62 31.71
N THR A 38 -36.34 33.48 31.26
CA THR A 38 -35.78 33.44 29.90
C THR A 38 -34.91 32.20 29.70
N PRO A 39 -34.84 31.61 28.49
CA PRO A 39 -33.94 30.51 28.21
C PRO A 39 -32.48 30.97 28.31
N SER A 40 -31.66 30.17 28.99
CA SER A 40 -30.21 30.40 29.11
C SER A 40 -29.55 30.31 27.71
N PRO A 41 -28.57 31.17 27.38
CA PRO A 41 -27.91 31.10 26.08
C PRO A 41 -27.20 29.75 25.89
N SER A 42 -27.42 29.12 24.73
CA SER A 42 -26.73 27.89 24.36
C SER A 42 -25.20 28.12 24.35
N PRO A 43 -24.39 27.17 24.86
CA PRO A 43 -22.96 27.35 24.93
C PRO A 43 -22.34 27.43 23.52
N THR A 44 -21.37 28.33 23.35
CA THR A 44 -20.76 28.61 22.03
C THR A 44 -19.92 27.43 21.53
N PRO A 45 -19.97 27.09 20.23
CA PRO A 45 -19.10 26.11 19.61
C PRO A 45 -17.61 26.39 19.89
N VAL A 46 -16.90 25.39 20.38
CA VAL A 46 -15.44 25.41 20.55
C VAL A 46 -14.85 24.46 19.52
N ASN A 47 -14.13 24.99 18.54
CA ASN A 47 -13.37 24.17 17.58
C ASN A 47 -12.09 23.64 18.25
N CYS A 48 -11.57 22.53 17.74
CA CYS A 48 -10.31 21.99 18.27
C CYS A 48 -9.14 22.94 18.00
N VAL A 49 -8.12 22.84 18.86
CA VAL A 49 -6.82 23.49 18.64
C VAL A 49 -5.76 22.39 18.63
N TRP A 50 -4.98 22.33 17.56
CA TRP A 50 -3.87 21.40 17.42
C TRP A 50 -2.57 22.00 17.97
N SER A 51 -1.73 21.16 18.58
CA SER A 51 -0.35 21.51 18.90
C SER A 51 0.48 21.72 17.64
N ALA A 52 1.67 22.31 17.82
CA ALA A 52 2.73 22.21 16.82
C ALA A 52 3.07 20.72 16.56
N TYR A 53 3.56 20.43 15.35
CA TYR A 53 4.10 19.13 15.00
C TYR A 53 5.48 18.91 15.64
N THR A 54 5.68 17.76 16.26
CA THR A 54 6.97 17.28 16.74
C THR A 54 7.37 16.07 15.92
N CYS A 55 8.57 16.10 15.32
CA CYS A 55 9.07 15.02 14.47
C CYS A 55 9.95 14.04 15.26
N GLY A 56 9.84 12.75 14.93
CA GLY A 56 10.71 11.71 15.48
C GLY A 56 12.11 11.71 14.84
N THR A 57 12.90 10.69 15.14
CA THR A 57 14.19 10.46 14.46
C THR A 57 13.99 10.21 12.97
N CYS A 58 14.95 10.63 12.16
CA CYS A 58 14.98 10.27 10.75
C CYS A 58 15.12 8.75 10.56
N SER A 59 14.56 8.20 9.48
CA SER A 59 14.76 6.80 9.11
C SER A 59 16.19 6.49 8.64
N GLU A 60 16.97 7.52 8.27
CA GLU A 60 18.33 7.41 7.74
C GLU A 60 19.30 8.34 8.48
N SER A 61 20.60 8.11 8.32
CA SER A 61 21.66 9.04 8.75
C SER A 61 22.31 9.82 7.59
N CYS A 62 21.99 9.46 6.36
CA CYS A 62 22.37 10.14 5.12
C CYS A 62 21.45 9.67 3.98
N ASP A 63 21.44 10.40 2.86
CA ASP A 63 20.42 10.39 1.81
C ASP A 63 19.01 10.76 2.32
N THR A 64 18.04 10.96 1.42
CA THR A 64 16.66 11.32 1.79
C THR A 64 16.02 10.23 2.64
N GLY A 65 16.03 10.41 3.95
CA GLY A 65 15.23 9.66 4.91
C GLY A 65 13.88 10.32 5.13
N THR A 66 13.00 9.64 5.89
CA THR A 66 11.70 10.18 6.29
C THR A 66 11.53 10.16 7.80
N GLN A 67 10.84 11.16 8.33
CA GLN A 67 10.49 11.30 9.74
C GLN A 67 8.98 11.48 9.88
N THR A 68 8.37 10.74 10.80
CA THR A 68 6.97 10.96 11.17
C THR A 68 6.89 12.11 12.17
N CYS A 69 6.03 13.08 11.90
CA CYS A 69 5.72 14.16 12.81
C CYS A 69 4.30 14.00 13.36
N THR A 70 4.18 14.01 14.69
CA THR A 70 2.92 13.87 15.42
C THR A 70 2.52 15.21 16.04
N ARG A 71 1.21 15.41 16.25
CA ARG A 71 0.65 16.51 17.04
C ARG A 71 -0.57 16.03 17.81
N THR A 72 -0.84 16.66 18.95
CA THR A 72 -2.01 16.36 19.80
C THR A 72 -2.99 17.52 19.76
N LYS A 73 -4.24 17.31 20.19
CA LYS A 73 -5.14 18.43 20.46
C LYS A 73 -4.76 19.06 21.79
N THR A 74 -4.60 20.37 21.82
CA THR A 74 -4.48 21.17 23.05
C THR A 74 -5.85 21.66 23.55
N THR A 75 -6.86 21.63 22.68
CA THR A 75 -8.26 21.90 23.00
C THR A 75 -9.12 20.92 22.23
N GLU A 76 -9.94 20.15 22.93
CA GLU A 76 -10.97 19.30 22.33
C GLU A 76 -12.16 20.15 21.88
N GLU A 77 -12.78 19.76 20.76
CA GLU A 77 -14.01 20.38 20.30
C GLU A 77 -15.19 20.15 21.25
N SER A 78 -16.05 21.16 21.40
CA SER A 78 -17.28 21.05 22.20
C SER A 78 -18.39 21.95 21.65
N ASN A 79 -19.63 21.73 22.12
CA ASN A 79 -20.81 22.53 21.77
C ASN A 79 -21.07 22.64 20.25
N GLY A 80 -20.74 21.60 19.48
CA GLY A 80 -20.91 21.58 18.01
C GLY A 80 -19.76 22.21 17.22
N GLY A 81 -18.61 22.48 17.84
CA GLY A 81 -17.38 22.81 17.11
C GLY A 81 -16.82 21.62 16.34
N SER A 82 -15.87 21.90 15.44
CA SER A 82 -15.27 20.94 14.51
C SER A 82 -13.75 20.89 14.63
N CYS A 83 -13.15 19.84 14.07
CA CYS A 83 -11.70 19.65 14.03
C CYS A 83 -11.26 19.17 12.64
N SER A 84 -10.33 19.88 12.01
CA SER A 84 -9.86 19.59 10.65
C SER A 84 -8.34 19.41 10.58
N GLY A 85 -7.89 18.60 9.62
CA GLY A 85 -6.50 18.18 9.44
C GLY A 85 -6.11 16.95 10.28
N THR A 86 -5.01 16.31 9.91
CA THR A 86 -4.52 15.06 10.52
C THR A 86 -3.76 15.30 11.82
N ASN A 87 -3.63 14.27 12.67
CA ASN A 87 -2.74 14.27 13.85
C ASN A 87 -1.28 13.88 13.51
N THR A 88 -1.03 13.48 12.26
CA THR A 88 0.21 12.90 11.75
C THR A 88 0.52 13.46 10.36
N LYS A 89 1.82 13.65 10.09
CA LYS A 89 2.35 13.86 8.74
C LYS A 89 3.72 13.18 8.62
N THR A 90 4.13 12.85 7.40
CA THR A 90 5.51 12.45 7.10
C THR A 90 6.19 13.60 6.36
N GLN A 91 7.49 13.79 6.60
CA GLN A 91 8.34 14.70 5.84
C GLN A 91 9.75 14.12 5.73
N ASP A 92 10.55 14.65 4.81
CA ASP A 92 11.92 14.18 4.61
C ASP A 92 12.90 14.69 5.69
N CYS A 93 14.07 14.07 5.75
CA CYS A 93 15.15 14.37 6.67
C CYS A 93 16.50 13.82 6.17
N GLU A 94 17.60 14.25 6.80
CA GLU A 94 18.99 13.82 6.54
C GLU A 94 19.43 13.79 5.06
N THR A 95 18.91 14.71 4.24
CA THR A 95 19.10 14.83 2.78
C THR A 95 20.54 15.06 2.28
N GLN A 96 21.54 14.89 3.14
CA GLN A 96 22.97 14.93 2.84
C GLN A 96 23.42 13.60 2.21
N ALA A 97 24.00 13.65 1.00
CA ALA A 97 24.39 12.44 0.28
C ALA A 97 25.33 11.55 1.11
N CYS A 98 25.06 10.25 1.16
CA CYS A 98 25.95 9.28 1.79
C CYS A 98 27.32 9.28 1.11
N ALA A 99 28.40 9.23 1.91
CA ALA A 99 29.75 9.09 1.37
C ALA A 99 29.90 7.75 0.61
N PRO A 100 30.56 7.73 -0.56
CA PRO A 100 30.74 6.50 -1.31
C PRO A 100 31.49 5.44 -0.50
N PRO A 101 31.16 4.14 -0.66
CA PRO A 101 31.88 3.06 0.01
C PRO A 101 33.38 3.17 -0.24
N ALA A 102 34.18 3.09 0.84
CA ALA A 102 35.63 3.13 0.74
C ALA A 102 36.10 2.04 -0.25
N CYS A 103 36.97 2.43 -1.20
CA CYS A 103 37.48 1.59 -2.29
C CYS A 103 38.32 0.43 -1.74
N SER A 104 37.65 -0.60 -1.20
CA SER A 104 38.25 -1.80 -0.63
C SER A 104 38.65 -2.71 -1.78
N GLY A 105 39.81 -2.40 -2.38
CA GLY A 105 40.28 -3.06 -3.59
C GLY A 105 40.37 -4.57 -3.43
N VAL A 106 39.70 -5.31 -4.30
CA VAL A 106 40.08 -6.69 -4.58
C VAL A 106 41.44 -6.62 -5.26
N SER A 107 42.51 -7.06 -4.58
CA SER A 107 43.89 -6.83 -5.04
C SER A 107 44.24 -7.54 -6.36
N SER A 108 43.51 -8.61 -6.70
CA SER A 108 43.60 -9.33 -7.98
C SER A 108 42.25 -10.00 -8.33
N PRO A 109 41.28 -9.28 -8.94
CA PRO A 109 40.03 -9.90 -9.38
C PRO A 109 40.30 -10.86 -10.55
N THR A 110 39.67 -12.04 -10.51
CA THR A 110 39.79 -13.03 -11.59
C THR A 110 38.86 -12.77 -12.77
N GLY A 111 37.90 -11.85 -12.60
CA GLY A 111 36.89 -11.52 -13.59
C GLY A 111 35.96 -10.41 -13.13
N TYR A 112 34.96 -10.10 -13.96
CA TYR A 112 33.96 -9.07 -13.69
C TYR A 112 32.58 -9.46 -14.24
N LEU A 113 31.52 -8.98 -13.61
CA LEU A 113 30.21 -8.79 -14.24
C LEU A 113 30.07 -7.31 -14.60
N LYS A 114 29.90 -6.95 -15.88
CA LYS A 114 29.72 -5.56 -16.29
C LYS A 114 28.24 -5.27 -16.55
N ILE A 115 27.77 -4.12 -16.10
CA ILE A 115 26.44 -3.60 -16.37
C ILE A 115 26.61 -2.26 -17.06
N THR A 116 26.11 -2.14 -18.29
CA THR A 116 26.02 -0.85 -18.97
C THR A 116 24.62 -0.28 -18.72
N THR A 117 24.56 0.96 -18.24
CA THR A 117 23.33 1.70 -17.96
C THR A 117 23.26 2.93 -18.86
N LYS A 118 22.05 3.27 -19.29
CA LYS A 118 21.74 4.51 -20.01
C LYS A 118 20.66 5.23 -19.24
N LEU A 119 21.00 6.36 -18.65
CA LEU A 119 20.10 7.18 -17.84
C LEU A 119 19.73 8.44 -18.64
N THR A 120 18.44 8.60 -18.92
CA THR A 120 17.89 9.76 -19.63
C THR A 120 17.09 10.61 -18.65
N MET A 121 17.58 11.80 -18.36
CA MET A 121 17.00 12.73 -17.41
C MET A 121 16.53 13.98 -18.14
N LYS A 122 15.59 14.72 -17.58
CA LYS A 122 15.17 16.04 -18.07
C LYS A 122 16.36 17.01 -18.00
N ALA A 123 16.51 17.91 -18.98
CA ALA A 123 17.67 18.83 -19.03
C ALA A 123 17.81 19.73 -17.80
N THR A 124 16.71 20.01 -17.09
CA THR A 124 16.72 20.78 -15.82
C THR A 124 17.40 20.04 -14.68
N ALA A 125 17.54 18.71 -14.74
CA ALA A 125 18.18 17.90 -13.70
C ALA A 125 19.67 18.20 -13.51
N THR A 126 20.34 18.82 -14.50
CA THR A 126 21.73 19.28 -14.32
C THR A 126 21.85 20.53 -13.45
N GLY A 127 20.73 21.22 -13.20
CA GLY A 127 20.74 22.53 -12.54
C GLY A 127 21.75 23.51 -13.16
N SER A 128 22.54 24.15 -12.30
CA SER A 128 23.64 25.04 -12.65
C SER A 128 25.01 24.34 -12.77
N ASP A 129 25.08 23.01 -12.70
CA ASP A 129 26.36 22.29 -12.79
C ASP A 129 26.99 22.42 -14.17
N THR A 130 28.33 22.44 -14.20
CA THR A 130 29.08 22.16 -15.43
C THR A 130 28.95 20.69 -15.78
N ASP A 131 29.04 20.34 -17.07
CA ASP A 131 29.00 18.95 -17.54
C ASP A 131 30.01 18.03 -16.82
N ALA A 132 31.17 18.58 -16.42
CA ALA A 132 32.17 17.85 -15.65
C ALA A 132 31.70 17.59 -14.20
N ALA A 133 31.14 18.60 -13.52
CA ALA A 133 30.61 18.46 -12.16
C ALA A 133 29.40 17.52 -12.11
N PHE A 134 28.47 17.63 -13.09
CA PHE A 134 27.32 16.76 -13.20
C PHE A 134 27.72 15.30 -13.41
N LYS A 135 28.64 15.02 -14.36
CA LYS A 135 29.19 13.67 -14.56
C LYS A 135 29.84 13.09 -13.30
N ALA A 136 30.55 13.92 -12.53
CA ALA A 136 31.16 13.48 -11.28
C ALA A 136 30.08 13.07 -10.25
N LYS A 137 29.07 13.92 -10.01
CA LYS A 137 27.95 13.61 -9.10
C LYS A 137 27.21 12.33 -9.51
N VAL A 138 26.86 12.18 -10.79
CA VAL A 138 26.19 10.98 -11.30
C VAL A 138 27.08 9.74 -11.16
N LYS A 139 28.40 9.86 -11.40
CA LYS A 139 29.35 8.76 -11.16
C LYS A 139 29.39 8.33 -9.70
N THR A 140 29.49 9.27 -8.77
CA THR A 140 29.44 9.00 -7.31
C THR A 140 28.13 8.32 -6.93
N ALA A 141 27.00 8.85 -7.39
CA ALA A 141 25.68 8.30 -7.08
C ALA A 141 25.50 6.88 -7.67
N ILE A 142 25.97 6.62 -8.90
CA ILE A 142 26.01 5.27 -9.50
C ILE A 142 26.87 4.31 -8.66
N ALA A 143 28.00 4.77 -8.10
CA ALA A 143 28.84 3.94 -7.24
C ALA A 143 28.10 3.57 -5.92
N VAL A 144 27.53 4.56 -5.24
CA VAL A 144 26.71 4.38 -4.02
C VAL A 144 25.54 3.44 -4.29
N GLY A 145 24.66 3.79 -5.22
CA GLY A 145 23.46 2.99 -5.51
C GLY A 145 23.75 1.66 -6.22
N GLY A 146 24.94 1.49 -6.80
CA GLY A 146 25.43 0.22 -7.32
C GLY A 146 26.09 -0.68 -6.25
N ASP A 147 26.21 -0.25 -5.00
CA ASP A 147 26.95 -0.93 -3.92
C ASP A 147 28.40 -1.25 -4.33
N THR A 148 29.05 -0.33 -5.04
CA THR A 148 30.38 -0.49 -5.63
C THR A 148 31.26 0.74 -5.36
N CYS A 149 32.51 0.71 -5.82
CA CYS A 149 33.42 1.84 -5.67
C CYS A 149 33.45 2.73 -6.92
N GLU A 150 33.83 4.02 -6.77
CA GLU A 150 33.88 4.93 -7.92
C GLU A 150 34.86 4.49 -9.01
N ASN A 151 35.94 3.77 -8.67
CA ASN A 151 36.90 3.28 -9.66
C ASN A 151 36.30 2.19 -10.57
N ASP A 152 35.28 1.48 -10.10
CA ASP A 152 34.54 0.47 -10.87
C ASP A 152 33.48 1.08 -11.81
N VAL A 153 33.18 2.39 -11.67
CA VAL A 153 32.21 3.13 -12.49
C VAL A 153 32.93 3.97 -13.54
N THR A 154 32.53 3.82 -14.80
CA THR A 154 32.96 4.65 -15.93
C THR A 154 31.76 5.40 -16.49
N ILE A 155 31.89 6.71 -16.74
CA ILE A 155 30.93 7.45 -17.56
C ILE A 155 31.47 7.38 -18.99
N ASP A 156 30.81 6.60 -19.83
CA ASP A 156 31.26 6.29 -21.19
C ASP A 156 30.87 7.42 -22.15
N ALA A 157 29.68 7.99 -21.97
CA ALA A 157 29.23 9.17 -22.71
C ALA A 157 28.33 10.09 -21.87
N PHE A 158 28.30 11.37 -22.25
CA PHE A 158 27.33 12.34 -21.77
C PHE A 158 26.89 13.24 -22.92
N ALA A 159 25.58 13.40 -23.08
CA ALA A 159 25.00 14.29 -24.09
C ALA A 159 23.87 15.12 -23.47
N LYS A 160 23.96 16.45 -23.63
CA LYS A 160 22.94 17.39 -23.16
C LYS A 160 22.27 18.07 -24.35
N SER A 161 20.94 18.08 -24.36
CA SER A 161 20.09 18.80 -25.31
C SER A 161 19.29 19.88 -24.57
N SER A 162 18.39 20.59 -25.26
CA SER A 162 17.47 21.53 -24.62
C SER A 162 16.48 20.86 -23.67
N ASN A 163 16.17 19.57 -23.89
CA ASN A 163 15.07 18.87 -23.22
C ASN A 163 15.56 17.73 -22.32
N SER A 164 16.72 17.14 -22.63
CA SER A 164 17.27 15.97 -21.92
C SER A 164 18.77 16.07 -21.63
N ALA A 165 19.20 15.39 -20.57
CA ALA A 165 20.58 15.07 -20.24
C ALA A 165 20.71 13.54 -20.18
N VAL A 166 21.56 12.96 -21.05
CA VAL A 166 21.74 11.52 -21.21
C VAL A 166 23.13 11.14 -20.72
N VAL A 167 23.20 10.17 -19.81
CA VAL A 167 24.44 9.57 -19.30
C VAL A 167 24.46 8.11 -19.69
N ASP A 168 25.46 7.70 -20.47
CA ASP A 168 25.79 6.29 -20.69
C ASP A 168 26.96 5.94 -19.76
N ALA A 169 26.83 4.88 -18.96
CA ALA A 169 27.81 4.50 -17.95
C ALA A 169 27.98 2.98 -17.83
N THR A 170 29.19 2.53 -17.50
CA THR A 170 29.51 1.12 -17.28
C THR A 170 29.97 0.92 -15.84
N VAL A 171 29.30 0.01 -15.15
CA VAL A 171 29.64 -0.44 -13.80
C VAL A 171 30.25 -1.83 -13.85
N ARG A 172 31.38 -2.03 -13.17
CA ARG A 172 32.07 -3.32 -13.09
C ARG A 172 31.94 -3.90 -11.69
N TYR A 173 31.44 -5.12 -11.56
CA TYR A 173 31.44 -5.86 -10.30
C TYR A 173 32.63 -6.82 -10.30
N PRO A 174 33.69 -6.60 -9.50
CA PRO A 174 34.84 -7.50 -9.43
C PRO A 174 34.43 -8.87 -8.86
N VAL A 175 34.90 -9.93 -9.51
CA VAL A 175 34.54 -11.33 -9.22
C VAL A 175 35.80 -12.16 -9.01
N ASN A 176 35.83 -12.90 -7.90
CA ASN A 176 36.84 -13.91 -7.62
C ASN A 176 36.36 -15.29 -8.08
N ALA A 177 37.25 -16.29 -8.09
CA ALA A 177 36.93 -17.64 -8.56
C ALA A 177 35.91 -18.40 -7.67
N THR A 178 35.40 -17.81 -6.58
CA THR A 178 34.46 -18.46 -5.66
C THR A 178 33.01 -18.23 -6.06
N ALA A 179 32.15 -19.24 -5.84
CA ALA A 179 30.71 -19.12 -6.06
C ALA A 179 30.09 -17.95 -5.27
N ALA A 180 30.46 -17.77 -3.99
CA ALA A 180 29.95 -16.70 -3.15
C ALA A 180 30.22 -15.28 -3.73
N SER A 181 31.40 -15.05 -4.32
CA SER A 181 31.70 -13.76 -4.96
C SER A 181 30.93 -13.54 -6.27
N LYS A 182 30.62 -14.61 -7.02
CA LYS A 182 29.72 -14.55 -8.18
C LYS A 182 28.29 -14.21 -7.75
N GLU A 183 27.74 -14.90 -6.75
CA GLU A 183 26.41 -14.61 -6.21
C GLU A 183 26.27 -13.17 -5.71
N ALA A 184 27.29 -12.65 -4.99
CA ALA A 184 27.30 -11.27 -4.52
C ALA A 184 27.32 -10.26 -5.68
N ALA A 185 28.12 -10.49 -6.72
CA ALA A 185 28.15 -9.64 -7.90
C ALA A 185 26.82 -9.68 -8.67
N ILE A 186 26.23 -10.86 -8.87
CA ILE A 186 24.94 -11.04 -9.53
C ILE A 186 23.82 -10.31 -8.76
N HIS A 187 23.81 -10.42 -7.43
CA HIS A 187 22.82 -9.73 -6.60
C HIS A 187 22.90 -8.20 -6.72
N LYS A 188 24.11 -7.62 -6.62
CA LYS A 188 24.33 -6.18 -6.78
C LYS A 188 23.99 -5.69 -8.19
N ALA A 189 24.37 -6.45 -9.21
CA ALA A 189 24.03 -6.17 -10.59
C ALA A 189 22.51 -6.13 -10.83
N VAL A 190 21.76 -7.11 -10.33
CA VAL A 190 20.29 -7.13 -10.46
C VAL A 190 19.64 -5.98 -9.70
N ALA A 191 20.16 -5.61 -8.53
CA ALA A 191 19.72 -4.42 -7.81
C ALA A 191 19.98 -3.13 -8.61
N LEU A 192 21.19 -2.94 -9.16
CA LEU A 192 21.53 -1.79 -10.01
C LEU A 192 20.67 -1.72 -11.28
N MET A 193 20.49 -2.84 -11.99
CA MET A 193 19.62 -2.89 -13.17
C MET A 193 18.17 -2.52 -12.82
N THR A 194 17.66 -3.00 -11.69
CA THR A 194 16.32 -2.65 -11.19
C THR A 194 16.23 -1.16 -10.87
N LYS A 195 17.22 -0.58 -10.16
CA LYS A 195 17.31 0.85 -9.86
C LYS A 195 17.31 1.68 -11.15
N ALA A 196 18.16 1.35 -12.12
CA ALA A 196 18.27 2.05 -13.39
C ALA A 196 17.00 1.95 -14.26
N MET A 197 16.37 0.78 -14.33
CA MET A 197 15.18 0.56 -15.17
C MET A 197 13.86 1.00 -14.54
N TYR A 198 13.78 1.10 -13.21
CA TYR A 198 12.57 1.57 -12.54
C TYR A 198 12.42 3.09 -12.69
N MET A 199 13.39 3.85 -12.19
CA MET A 199 13.36 5.31 -12.16
C MET A 199 14.78 5.80 -11.87
N PRO A 200 15.46 6.54 -12.75
CA PRO A 200 16.87 6.94 -12.54
C PRO A 200 17.04 8.02 -11.47
N ASN A 201 15.96 8.50 -10.83
CA ASN A 201 15.97 9.55 -9.83
C ASN A 201 16.87 9.26 -8.61
N TRP A 202 17.23 8.00 -8.35
CA TRP A 202 18.23 7.65 -7.33
C TRP A 202 19.65 8.17 -7.63
N VAL A 203 19.96 8.63 -8.86
CA VAL A 203 21.21 9.37 -9.15
C VAL A 203 21.06 10.90 -9.06
N LEU A 204 19.89 11.39 -8.66
CA LEU A 204 19.53 12.80 -8.64
C LEU A 204 19.07 13.27 -7.25
N PRO A 205 19.33 14.54 -6.89
CA PRO A 205 18.70 15.15 -5.72
C PRO A 205 17.19 15.31 -5.96
N GLU A 206 16.39 15.27 -4.89
CA GLU A 206 14.91 15.31 -4.94
C GLU A 206 14.35 16.41 -5.84
N GLN A 207 14.96 17.61 -5.82
CA GLN A 207 14.50 18.77 -6.59
C GLN A 207 14.68 18.62 -8.12
N ALA A 208 15.38 17.56 -8.56
CA ALA A 208 15.60 17.20 -9.96
C ALA A 208 14.80 15.94 -10.39
N HIS A 209 13.98 15.38 -9.51
CA HIS A 209 13.11 14.25 -9.82
C HIS A 209 11.99 14.70 -10.76
N ASP A 210 11.72 13.89 -11.79
CA ASP A 210 10.70 14.17 -12.81
C ASP A 210 10.22 12.85 -13.43
N ASP A 211 8.92 12.75 -13.70
CA ASP A 211 8.31 11.52 -14.26
C ASP A 211 8.77 11.19 -15.69
N SER A 212 9.36 12.16 -16.40
CA SER A 212 9.98 11.92 -17.72
C SER A 212 11.38 11.31 -17.64
N ASN A 213 11.97 11.23 -16.44
CA ASN A 213 13.27 10.60 -16.24
C ASN A 213 13.14 9.07 -16.41
N THR A 214 13.94 8.49 -17.30
CA THR A 214 13.89 7.07 -17.67
C THR A 214 15.29 6.46 -17.71
N GLY A 215 15.39 5.13 -17.57
CA GLY A 215 16.67 4.45 -17.70
C GLY A 215 16.55 3.04 -18.27
N THR A 216 17.64 2.56 -18.82
CA THR A 216 17.82 1.18 -19.26
C THR A 216 19.12 0.64 -18.70
N ALA A 217 19.20 -0.69 -18.57
CA ALA A 217 20.41 -1.37 -18.15
C ALA A 217 20.50 -2.73 -18.85
N THR A 218 21.70 -3.11 -19.26
CA THR A 218 22.00 -4.39 -19.91
C THR A 218 23.26 -5.00 -19.32
N PRO A 219 23.24 -6.28 -18.93
CA PRO A 219 24.46 -6.98 -18.51
C PRO A 219 25.28 -7.40 -19.74
N ASP A 220 26.60 -7.29 -19.64
CA ASP A 220 27.55 -7.96 -20.53
C ASP A 220 27.82 -9.35 -19.93
N LEU A 221 27.38 -10.40 -20.63
CA LEU A 221 27.50 -11.81 -20.24
C LEU A 221 28.26 -12.58 -21.32
N ASP A 222 29.50 -12.16 -21.60
CA ASP A 222 30.37 -12.84 -22.57
C ASP A 222 30.77 -14.25 -22.13
N SER A 223 31.09 -15.08 -23.12
CA SER A 223 31.64 -16.43 -23.01
C SER A 223 33.09 -16.52 -22.48
N THR A 224 33.76 -15.38 -22.28
CA THR A 224 35.14 -15.34 -21.80
C THR A 224 35.27 -15.81 -20.35
N ALA A 225 36.36 -16.51 -20.03
CA ALA A 225 36.61 -17.11 -18.71
C ALA A 225 36.67 -16.08 -17.55
N THR A 226 36.76 -14.79 -17.87
CA THR A 226 36.80 -13.66 -16.95
C THR A 226 35.45 -12.95 -16.79
N GLN A 227 34.38 -13.40 -17.44
CA GLN A 227 33.03 -12.85 -17.26
C GLN A 227 32.10 -13.81 -16.51
N VAL A 228 31.04 -13.27 -15.91
CA VAL A 228 29.96 -14.08 -15.33
C VAL A 228 29.04 -14.51 -16.46
N THR A 229 29.05 -15.79 -16.79
CA THR A 229 28.07 -16.39 -17.71
C THR A 229 26.71 -16.54 -17.02
N CYS A 230 25.66 -16.67 -17.83
CA CYS A 230 24.37 -17.12 -17.32
C CYS A 230 24.52 -18.48 -16.60
N PRO A 231 24.15 -18.59 -15.31
CA PRO A 231 24.16 -19.87 -14.61
C PRO A 231 23.09 -20.81 -15.19
N ALA A 232 23.23 -22.11 -14.94
CA ALA A 232 22.28 -23.11 -15.40
C ALA A 232 20.85 -22.75 -14.95
N ALA A 233 19.92 -22.76 -15.90
CA ALA A 233 18.57 -22.24 -15.71
C ALA A 233 17.85 -22.92 -14.52
N LYS A 234 17.58 -22.13 -13.47
CA LYS A 234 16.55 -22.47 -12.49
C LYS A 234 15.20 -21.97 -13.00
N SER A 235 14.15 -22.77 -12.90
CA SER A 235 12.80 -22.31 -13.23
C SER A 235 12.25 -21.39 -12.14
N TYR A 236 11.27 -20.56 -12.49
CA TYR A 236 10.53 -19.76 -11.52
C TYR A 236 9.89 -20.64 -10.43
N ASP A 237 9.34 -21.80 -10.79
CA ASP A 237 8.72 -22.73 -9.85
C ASP A 237 9.71 -23.29 -8.83
N GLN A 238 10.95 -23.57 -9.24
CA GLN A 238 12.04 -23.96 -8.33
C GLN A 238 12.38 -22.84 -7.34
N ALA A 239 12.33 -21.58 -7.77
CA ALA A 239 12.52 -20.44 -6.87
C ALA A 239 11.34 -20.25 -5.91
N ALA A 240 10.10 -20.39 -6.39
CA ALA A 240 8.89 -20.32 -5.56
C ALA A 240 8.82 -21.46 -4.52
N ALA A 241 9.30 -22.66 -4.86
CA ALA A 241 9.44 -23.76 -3.92
C ALA A 241 10.40 -23.43 -2.77
N LEU A 242 11.50 -22.70 -3.03
CA LEU A 242 12.41 -22.23 -1.97
C LEU A 242 11.74 -21.19 -1.05
N VAL A 243 10.91 -20.28 -1.60
CA VAL A 243 10.09 -19.37 -0.79
C VAL A 243 9.11 -20.14 0.10
N THR A 244 8.50 -21.22 -0.42
CA THR A 244 7.60 -22.10 0.35
C THR A 244 8.34 -22.80 1.49
N ALA A 245 9.56 -23.29 1.21
CA ALA A 245 10.45 -23.88 2.20
C ALA A 245 11.07 -22.87 3.17
N LYS A 246 10.75 -21.58 3.06
CA LYS A 246 11.31 -20.44 3.82
C LYS A 246 12.83 -20.24 3.61
N ASP A 247 13.42 -20.84 2.58
CA ASP A 247 14.79 -20.54 2.14
C ASP A 247 14.80 -19.27 1.28
N TYR A 248 14.61 -18.13 1.94
CA TYR A 248 14.58 -16.83 1.27
C TYR A 248 15.95 -16.42 0.69
N ALA A 249 17.04 -16.97 1.22
CA ALA A 249 18.38 -16.74 0.70
C ALA A 249 18.61 -17.49 -0.63
N GLY A 250 18.26 -18.78 -0.68
CA GLY A 250 18.30 -19.58 -1.90
C GLY A 250 17.28 -19.13 -2.94
N ALA A 251 16.07 -18.73 -2.53
CA ALA A 251 15.08 -18.13 -3.41
C ALA A 251 15.60 -16.85 -4.06
N ARG A 252 16.15 -15.92 -3.27
CA ARG A 252 16.77 -14.68 -3.79
C ARG A 252 17.89 -14.97 -4.79
N ALA A 253 18.78 -15.93 -4.50
CA ALA A 253 19.85 -16.31 -5.42
C ALA A 253 19.27 -16.83 -6.76
N ALA A 254 18.32 -17.78 -6.71
CA ALA A 254 17.66 -18.32 -7.89
C ALA A 254 16.93 -17.25 -8.72
N LEU A 255 16.25 -16.30 -8.06
CA LEU A 255 15.54 -15.22 -8.75
C LEU A 255 16.48 -14.18 -9.36
N ASN A 256 17.60 -13.86 -8.71
CA ASN A 256 18.61 -12.99 -9.31
C ASN A 256 19.22 -13.63 -10.56
N HIS A 257 19.41 -14.95 -10.58
CA HIS A 257 19.89 -15.70 -11.76
C HIS A 257 18.90 -15.57 -12.93
N ILE A 258 17.61 -15.81 -12.65
CA ILE A 258 16.51 -15.64 -13.62
C ILE A 258 16.48 -14.20 -14.16
N ALA A 259 16.53 -13.21 -13.26
CA ALA A 259 16.48 -11.79 -13.63
C ALA A 259 17.66 -11.40 -14.54
N LEU A 260 18.89 -11.74 -14.15
CA LEU A 260 20.12 -11.44 -14.92
C LEU A 260 20.05 -11.98 -16.36
N CYS A 261 19.62 -13.23 -16.53
CA CYS A 261 19.52 -13.85 -17.85
C CYS A 261 18.37 -13.31 -18.70
N ASN A 262 17.23 -12.97 -18.07
CA ASN A 262 16.12 -12.30 -18.77
C ASN A 262 16.51 -10.89 -19.25
N TYR A 263 17.27 -10.12 -18.45
CA TYR A 263 17.77 -8.81 -18.86
C TYR A 263 18.76 -8.88 -20.04
N ASN A 264 19.58 -9.93 -20.13
CA ASN A 264 20.49 -10.15 -21.25
C ASN A 264 19.76 -10.53 -22.56
N THR A 265 18.75 -11.41 -22.45
CA THR A 265 18.11 -12.05 -23.63
C THR A 265 16.87 -11.32 -24.15
N GLY A 266 16.43 -10.26 -23.47
CA GLY A 266 15.24 -9.48 -23.84
C GLY A 266 13.93 -10.27 -23.82
N SER A 267 13.94 -11.49 -23.28
CA SER A 267 12.88 -12.48 -23.37
C SER A 267 12.72 -13.23 -22.04
N SER A 268 11.59 -13.91 -21.85
CA SER A 268 11.43 -14.98 -20.86
C SER A 268 12.17 -16.26 -21.30
N ALA A 269 13.47 -16.14 -21.62
CA ALA A 269 14.27 -17.14 -22.35
C ALA A 269 14.51 -18.47 -21.60
N LEU A 270 13.85 -18.67 -20.47
CA LEU A 270 13.95 -19.85 -19.59
C LEU A 270 12.72 -20.76 -19.67
N GLY A 271 11.86 -20.59 -20.69
CA GLY A 271 10.75 -21.52 -20.98
C GLY A 271 9.63 -21.52 -19.93
N THR A 272 9.47 -20.43 -19.19
CA THR A 272 8.43 -20.27 -18.16
C THR A 272 7.41 -19.21 -18.58
N SER A 273 6.16 -19.43 -18.20
CA SER A 273 5.05 -18.46 -18.35
C SER A 273 5.11 -17.32 -17.32
N SER A 274 6.10 -17.32 -16.41
CA SER A 274 6.33 -16.26 -15.44
C SER A 274 6.87 -15.00 -16.13
N ASN A 275 6.16 -13.91 -15.97
CA ASN A 275 6.59 -12.61 -16.47
C ASN A 275 7.63 -11.99 -15.51
N MET A 276 8.42 -11.01 -15.97
CA MET A 276 9.44 -10.36 -15.12
C MET A 276 8.82 -9.68 -13.88
N ALA A 277 7.54 -9.29 -13.91
CA ALA A 277 6.90 -8.74 -12.72
C ALA A 277 6.72 -9.80 -11.61
N ASP A 278 6.42 -11.06 -11.95
CA ASP A 278 6.34 -12.15 -10.97
C ASP A 278 7.73 -12.42 -10.33
N VAL A 279 8.81 -12.32 -11.12
CA VAL A 279 10.21 -12.44 -10.66
C VAL A 279 10.57 -11.30 -9.71
N CYS A 280 10.30 -10.05 -10.11
CA CYS A 280 10.50 -8.88 -9.25
C CYS A 280 9.65 -8.98 -7.97
N ASN A 281 8.40 -9.43 -8.06
CA ASN A 281 7.53 -9.64 -6.90
C ASN A 281 8.15 -10.61 -5.88
N LEU A 282 8.62 -11.79 -6.31
CA LEU A 282 9.29 -12.72 -5.40
C LEU A 282 10.68 -12.25 -4.95
N LEU A 283 11.40 -11.43 -5.74
CA LEU A 283 12.64 -10.79 -5.27
C LEU A 283 12.36 -9.84 -4.11
N GLY A 284 11.32 -9.00 -4.22
CA GLY A 284 10.89 -8.13 -3.14
C GLY A 284 10.47 -8.93 -1.91
N PHE A 285 9.67 -9.98 -2.11
CA PHE A 285 9.24 -10.85 -1.02
C PHE A 285 10.41 -11.53 -0.32
N SER A 286 11.34 -12.12 -1.08
CA SER A 286 12.48 -12.85 -0.54
C SER A 286 13.43 -11.92 0.24
N ASN A 287 13.75 -10.73 -0.30
CA ASN A 287 14.60 -9.77 0.42
C ASN A 287 13.93 -9.26 1.71
N ARG A 288 12.62 -9.01 1.71
CA ARG A 288 11.83 -8.59 2.89
C ARG A 288 11.78 -9.64 4.01
N LYS A 289 11.95 -10.93 3.68
CA LYS A 289 11.87 -12.06 4.63
C LYS A 289 13.22 -12.62 5.09
N LEU A 290 14.35 -12.04 4.65
CA LEU A 290 15.67 -12.38 5.20
C LEU A 290 15.79 -11.99 6.68
N SER A 291 16.73 -12.63 7.39
CA SER A 291 17.06 -12.30 8.78
C SER A 291 17.61 -10.88 8.96
N ASN A 292 18.26 -10.33 7.92
CA ASN A 292 18.58 -8.92 7.79
C ASN A 292 17.92 -8.40 6.50
N PRO A 293 16.68 -7.88 6.57
CA PRO A 293 15.89 -7.56 5.39
C PRO A 293 16.25 -6.21 4.77
N ASP A 294 16.52 -6.19 3.46
CA ASP A 294 16.63 -4.94 2.70
C ASP A 294 15.24 -4.50 2.24
N VAL A 295 14.56 -3.71 3.09
CA VAL A 295 13.21 -3.21 2.81
C VAL A 295 13.19 -2.17 1.69
N LYS A 296 14.25 -1.39 1.47
CA LYS A 296 14.31 -0.40 0.38
C LYS A 296 14.37 -1.08 -0.98
N LEU A 297 15.27 -2.06 -1.12
CA LEU A 297 15.38 -2.87 -2.33
C LEU A 297 14.11 -3.72 -2.54
N SER A 298 13.46 -4.16 -1.45
CA SER A 298 12.17 -4.86 -1.54
C SER A 298 11.06 -3.97 -2.10
N GLU A 299 10.93 -2.74 -1.58
CA GLU A 299 9.99 -1.73 -2.07
C GLU A 299 10.20 -1.44 -3.57
N LEU A 300 11.47 -1.26 -3.98
CA LEU A 300 11.87 -1.06 -5.37
C LEU A 300 11.49 -2.25 -6.27
N TYR A 301 11.67 -3.49 -5.81
CA TYR A 301 11.30 -4.68 -6.57
C TYR A 301 9.78 -4.79 -6.78
N TYR A 302 8.95 -4.55 -5.76
CA TYR A 302 7.49 -4.52 -5.95
C TYR A 302 7.06 -3.38 -6.89
N LYS A 303 7.65 -2.19 -6.72
CA LYS A 303 7.43 -1.05 -7.60
C LYS A 303 7.81 -1.33 -9.06
N ARG A 304 8.92 -2.04 -9.30
CA ARG A 304 9.30 -2.49 -10.65
C ARG A 304 8.34 -3.56 -11.19
N ALA A 305 7.84 -4.47 -10.35
CA ALA A 305 6.80 -5.41 -10.75
C ALA A 305 5.52 -4.68 -11.22
N LEU A 306 5.06 -3.68 -10.47
CA LEU A 306 3.90 -2.86 -10.82
C LEU A 306 4.15 -2.02 -12.09
N GLN A 307 5.37 -1.51 -12.31
CA GLN A 307 5.69 -0.80 -13.56
C GLN A 307 5.63 -1.71 -14.79
N ILE A 308 5.98 -3.00 -14.65
CA ILE A 308 5.88 -4.00 -15.72
C ILE A 308 4.43 -4.48 -15.90
N LYS A 309 3.69 -4.62 -14.80
CA LYS A 309 2.31 -5.12 -14.76
C LYS A 309 1.50 -4.32 -13.72
N PRO A 310 0.88 -3.19 -14.10
CA PRO A 310 0.22 -2.28 -13.16
C PRO A 310 -0.89 -2.92 -12.31
N LYS A 311 -1.56 -3.96 -12.84
CA LYS A 311 -2.60 -4.72 -12.13
C LYS A 311 -2.06 -5.99 -11.45
N HIS A 312 -0.80 -6.00 -11.00
CA HIS A 312 -0.22 -7.16 -10.31
C HIS A 312 -0.65 -7.19 -8.84
N VAL A 313 -1.80 -7.82 -8.57
CA VAL A 313 -2.42 -7.98 -7.24
C VAL A 313 -1.40 -8.28 -6.13
N ASN A 314 -0.64 -9.38 -6.23
CA ASN A 314 0.28 -9.79 -5.15
C ASN A 314 1.43 -8.79 -4.90
N ALA A 315 1.94 -8.13 -5.95
CA ALA A 315 2.99 -7.13 -5.81
C ALA A 315 2.46 -5.87 -5.14
N ASN A 316 1.21 -5.49 -5.42
CA ASN A 316 0.56 -4.38 -4.71
C ASN A 316 0.30 -4.78 -3.24
N GLY A 317 -0.26 -5.97 -2.99
CA GLY A 317 -0.44 -6.53 -1.63
C GLY A 317 0.83 -6.51 -0.77
N TYR A 318 1.94 -7.07 -1.28
CA TYR A 318 3.20 -7.10 -0.55
C TYR A 318 3.86 -5.71 -0.40
N LEU A 319 3.61 -4.77 -1.31
CA LEU A 319 4.01 -3.37 -1.17
C LEU A 319 3.22 -2.69 -0.04
N GLY A 320 1.90 -2.91 0.03
CA GLY A 320 1.04 -2.41 1.11
C GLY A 320 1.46 -2.98 2.47
N GLU A 321 1.67 -4.29 2.57
CA GLU A 321 2.19 -4.91 3.79
C GLU A 321 3.56 -4.35 4.20
N LEU A 322 4.44 -4.04 3.23
CA LEU A 322 5.73 -3.38 3.50
C LEU A 322 5.52 -1.95 4.03
N TYR A 323 4.55 -1.21 3.50
CA TYR A 323 4.18 0.11 4.02
C TYR A 323 3.59 0.03 5.44
N VAL A 324 2.82 -1.02 5.77
CA VAL A 324 2.43 -1.30 7.16
C VAL A 324 3.67 -1.57 8.03
N GLN A 325 4.54 -2.50 7.60
CA GLN A 325 5.78 -2.87 8.32
C GLN A 325 6.71 -1.68 8.56
N THR A 326 6.76 -0.72 7.64
CA THR A 326 7.61 0.49 7.70
C THR A 326 6.87 1.73 8.22
N ASN A 327 5.68 1.56 8.80
CA ASN A 327 4.87 2.63 9.40
C ASN A 327 4.57 3.81 8.44
N LYS A 328 4.20 3.50 7.19
CA LYS A 328 3.80 4.45 6.14
C LYS A 328 2.26 4.36 5.88
N PRO A 329 1.39 4.76 6.83
CA PRO A 329 -0.05 4.50 6.77
C PRO A 329 -0.79 5.19 5.61
N ALA A 330 -0.26 6.29 5.07
CA ALA A 330 -0.82 6.94 3.88
C ALA A 330 -0.65 6.04 2.63
N LEU A 331 0.58 5.60 2.37
CA LEU A 331 0.89 4.73 1.24
C LEU A 331 0.26 3.34 1.38
N ALA A 332 0.13 2.81 2.60
CA ALA A 332 -0.61 1.57 2.86
C ALA A 332 -2.09 1.69 2.44
N ARG A 333 -2.72 2.85 2.67
CA ARG A 333 -4.11 3.12 2.23
C ARG A 333 -4.22 3.29 0.72
N GLU A 334 -3.29 4.00 0.08
CA GLU A 334 -3.27 4.13 -1.39
C GLU A 334 -3.23 2.75 -2.07
N VAL A 335 -2.38 1.85 -1.56
CA VAL A 335 -2.33 0.45 -2.01
C VAL A 335 -3.62 -0.32 -1.71
N LEU A 336 -4.25 -0.08 -0.56
CA LEU A 336 -5.53 -0.70 -0.20
C LEU A 336 -6.66 -0.27 -1.13
N ASP A 337 -6.70 1.01 -1.51
CA ASP A 337 -7.65 1.56 -2.48
C ASP A 337 -7.43 0.96 -3.88
N ASP A 338 -6.18 0.80 -4.32
CA ASP A 338 -5.86 0.07 -5.55
C ASP A 338 -6.33 -1.39 -5.51
N LEU A 339 -6.13 -2.08 -4.37
CA LEU A 339 -6.56 -3.47 -4.19
C LEU A 339 -8.08 -3.61 -4.18
N LYS A 340 -8.83 -2.67 -3.59
CA LYS A 340 -10.30 -2.63 -3.72
C LYS A 340 -10.76 -2.53 -5.17
N VAL A 341 -10.05 -1.76 -6.01
CA VAL A 341 -10.35 -1.63 -7.44
C VAL A 341 -9.96 -2.87 -8.25
N MET A 342 -8.88 -3.56 -7.88
CA MET A 342 -8.45 -4.80 -8.55
C MET A 342 -9.21 -6.05 -8.09
N CYS A 343 -9.68 -6.06 -6.85
CA CYS A 343 -10.31 -7.19 -6.17
C CYS A 343 -11.69 -6.80 -5.59
N PRO A 344 -12.63 -6.32 -6.43
CA PRO A 344 -13.92 -5.86 -5.94
C PRO A 344 -14.75 -7.01 -5.34
N PRO A 345 -15.68 -6.72 -4.40
CA PRO A 345 -16.61 -7.72 -3.89
C PRO A 345 -17.56 -8.23 -4.99
N PRO A 346 -18.18 -9.41 -4.82
CA PRO A 346 -17.98 -10.36 -3.73
C PRO A 346 -16.75 -11.27 -3.94
N ALA A 347 -16.00 -11.09 -5.04
CA ALA A 347 -14.87 -11.95 -5.39
C ALA A 347 -13.67 -11.75 -4.43
N GLY A 348 -13.31 -10.49 -4.15
CA GLY A 348 -12.16 -10.18 -3.31
C GLY A 348 -10.83 -10.74 -3.83
N CYS A 349 -9.81 -10.74 -2.98
CA CYS A 349 -8.56 -11.49 -3.18
C CYS A 349 -7.75 -11.55 -1.88
N ASP A 350 -6.89 -12.56 -1.73
CA ASP A 350 -6.07 -12.75 -0.52
C ASP A 350 -5.20 -11.53 -0.19
N SER A 351 -4.66 -10.84 -1.20
CA SER A 351 -3.83 -9.65 -1.00
C SER A 351 -4.58 -8.47 -0.37
N LEU A 352 -5.89 -8.33 -0.65
CA LEU A 352 -6.75 -7.33 -0.02
C LEU A 352 -7.00 -7.71 1.45
N THR A 353 -7.30 -8.98 1.73
CA THR A 353 -7.51 -9.50 3.08
C THR A 353 -6.25 -9.37 3.94
N TYR A 354 -5.09 -9.82 3.46
CA TYR A 354 -3.83 -9.76 4.21
C TYR A 354 -3.38 -8.33 4.51
N LEU A 355 -3.62 -7.38 3.60
CA LEU A 355 -3.32 -5.97 3.87
C LEU A 355 -4.24 -5.41 4.96
N ARG A 356 -5.54 -5.72 4.93
CA ARG A 356 -6.50 -5.34 5.98
C ARG A 356 -6.10 -5.91 7.33
N ASP A 357 -5.75 -7.19 7.39
CA ASP A 357 -5.29 -7.85 8.62
C ASP A 357 -4.02 -7.20 9.17
N ALA A 358 -3.05 -6.90 8.28
CA ALA A 358 -1.81 -6.20 8.66
C ALA A 358 -2.09 -4.78 9.17
N MET A 359 -2.93 -4.00 8.48
CA MET A 359 -3.33 -2.65 8.90
C MET A 359 -4.06 -2.68 10.24
N ALA A 360 -5.02 -3.59 10.43
CA ALA A 360 -5.76 -3.76 11.68
C ALA A 360 -4.84 -4.15 12.85
N ALA A 361 -3.92 -5.11 12.64
CA ALA A 361 -2.92 -5.49 13.64
C ALA A 361 -1.98 -4.32 14.01
N ALA A 362 -1.65 -3.47 13.04
CA ALA A 362 -0.88 -2.24 13.25
C ALA A 362 -1.71 -1.03 13.73
N LYS A 363 -3.04 -1.20 13.96
CA LYS A 363 -3.98 -0.14 14.34
C LYS A 363 -4.02 1.03 13.34
N MET A 364 -3.89 0.73 12.06
CA MET A 364 -3.99 1.69 10.95
C MET A 364 -5.42 1.73 10.41
N GLU A 365 -5.99 2.93 10.34
CA GLU A 365 -7.34 3.14 9.80
C GLU A 365 -7.37 2.95 8.27
N GLU A 366 -8.18 2.01 7.80
CA GLU A 366 -8.51 1.81 6.38
C GLU A 366 -9.16 3.07 5.79
N GLY A 367 -10.22 3.57 6.43
CA GLY A 367 -11.02 4.69 5.91
C GLY A 367 -12.02 4.29 4.81
N ALA A 368 -12.74 5.26 4.27
CA ALA A 368 -13.68 5.04 3.17
C ALA A 368 -12.95 5.07 1.83
N HIS A 369 -13.12 4.05 0.98
CA HIS A 369 -12.65 4.13 -0.40
C HIS A 369 -13.53 5.11 -1.19
N VAL A 370 -12.93 6.00 -1.97
CA VAL A 370 -13.67 6.94 -2.81
C VAL A 370 -13.51 6.57 -4.27
N ARG A 371 -14.52 5.86 -4.81
CA ARG A 371 -14.55 5.47 -6.21
C ARG A 371 -14.89 6.68 -7.08
N LYS A 372 -13.86 7.22 -7.74
CA LYS A 372 -14.01 8.37 -8.66
C LYS A 372 -14.62 7.91 -9.98
N LEU A 373 -15.75 8.51 -10.36
CA LEU A 373 -16.52 8.17 -11.55
C LEU A 373 -16.58 9.39 -12.50
N THR A 374 -15.92 9.27 -13.65
CA THR A 374 -16.06 10.20 -14.79
C THR A 374 -17.45 9.95 -15.40
N TRP A 375 -18.46 10.66 -14.91
CA TRP A 375 -19.88 10.39 -15.17
C TRP A 375 -20.31 10.85 -16.57
N ASP A 376 -19.50 11.66 -17.23
CA ASP A 376 -19.78 12.37 -18.47
C ASP A 376 -19.41 11.63 -19.77
N ASP A 377 -18.41 10.72 -19.79
CA ASP A 377 -17.97 10.04 -21.05
C ASP A 377 -17.51 8.57 -20.97
N ARG A 378 -16.95 8.09 -19.86
CA ARG A 378 -16.17 6.81 -19.87
C ARG A 378 -16.88 5.57 -19.32
N CYS A 379 -18.14 5.71 -18.91
CA CYS A 379 -18.94 4.62 -18.36
C CYS A 379 -20.22 4.32 -19.16
N PHE A 380 -20.41 4.97 -20.32
CA PHE A 380 -21.58 4.82 -21.18
C PHE A 380 -21.82 3.37 -21.66
N ASP A 381 -20.78 2.66 -22.10
CA ASP A 381 -20.88 1.28 -22.61
C ASP A 381 -21.04 0.21 -21.49
N LEU A 382 -21.58 0.59 -20.32
CA LEU A 382 -21.68 -0.24 -19.12
C LEU A 382 -20.34 -0.81 -18.61
N ALA A 383 -19.19 -0.36 -19.13
CA ALA A 383 -17.85 -0.82 -18.72
C ALA A 383 -17.52 -0.60 -17.23
N CYS A 384 -18.32 0.24 -16.55
CA CYS A 384 -18.24 0.51 -15.12
C CYS A 384 -19.39 -0.13 -14.30
N SER A 385 -20.27 -0.91 -14.94
CA SER A 385 -21.52 -1.40 -14.36
C SER A 385 -21.63 -2.94 -14.49
N PRO A 386 -21.97 -3.68 -13.42
CA PRO A 386 -22.23 -3.20 -12.07
C PRO A 386 -20.94 -2.77 -11.36
N LEU A 387 -21.01 -1.65 -10.65
CA LEU A 387 -19.95 -1.22 -9.74
C LEU A 387 -20.15 -1.91 -8.40
N ASN A 388 -19.20 -2.76 -8.01
CA ASN A 388 -19.26 -3.47 -6.74
C ASN A 388 -18.35 -2.77 -5.72
N LEU A 389 -18.92 -2.35 -4.59
CA LEU A 389 -18.25 -1.62 -3.50
C LEU A 389 -18.72 -2.17 -2.15
N GLU A 390 -18.05 -1.76 -1.07
CA GLU A 390 -18.45 -2.15 0.28
C GLU A 390 -19.23 -1.05 1.00
N LYS A 391 -20.06 -1.44 1.96
CA LYS A 391 -20.67 -0.52 2.93
C LYS A 391 -19.60 0.35 3.60
N GLY A 392 -19.83 1.67 3.56
CA GLY A 392 -18.93 2.70 4.08
C GLY A 392 -17.98 3.31 3.03
N ASP A 393 -17.87 2.72 1.83
CA ASP A 393 -17.21 3.35 0.68
C ASP A 393 -18.09 4.48 0.10
N LYS A 394 -17.54 5.22 -0.88
CA LYS A 394 -18.18 6.39 -1.50
C LYS A 394 -18.02 6.39 -3.01
N ILE A 395 -18.92 7.04 -3.74
CA ILE A 395 -18.78 7.31 -5.18
C ILE A 395 -18.67 8.82 -5.39
N GLU A 396 -17.60 9.28 -6.04
CA GLU A 396 -17.42 10.68 -6.46
C GLU A 396 -17.78 10.82 -7.94
N PHE A 397 -19.02 11.24 -8.22
CA PHE A 397 -19.55 11.51 -9.56
C PHE A 397 -19.03 12.85 -10.09
N LYS A 398 -18.15 12.85 -11.09
CA LYS A 398 -17.62 14.06 -11.76
C LYS A 398 -18.35 14.28 -13.08
N TYR A 399 -18.99 15.44 -13.26
CA TYR A 399 -19.76 15.77 -14.47
C TYR A 399 -19.85 17.27 -14.76
N SER A 400 -20.14 17.58 -16.03
CA SER A 400 -20.40 18.92 -16.55
C SER A 400 -21.82 19.44 -16.24
N VAL A 401 -22.12 20.67 -16.63
CA VAL A 401 -23.41 21.36 -16.37
C VAL A 401 -24.65 20.64 -16.94
N ASN A 402 -24.45 19.71 -17.88
CA ASN A 402 -25.52 19.05 -18.65
C ASN A 402 -25.94 17.68 -18.08
N HIS A 403 -25.51 17.32 -16.87
CA HIS A 403 -25.84 16.04 -16.26
C HIS A 403 -26.36 16.21 -14.82
N ASP A 404 -27.13 15.22 -14.40
CA ASP A 404 -27.61 15.01 -13.05
C ASP A 404 -27.32 13.56 -12.61
N VAL A 405 -27.61 13.26 -11.35
CA VAL A 405 -27.60 11.91 -10.79
C VAL A 405 -28.97 11.68 -10.18
N VAL A 406 -29.69 10.69 -10.73
CA VAL A 406 -31.07 10.33 -10.35
C VAL A 406 -31.09 8.88 -9.93
N GLU A 407 -31.53 8.62 -8.71
CA GLU A 407 -31.79 7.29 -8.18
C GLU A 407 -33.14 6.78 -8.69
N VAL A 408 -33.20 5.56 -9.20
CA VAL A 408 -34.43 4.93 -9.69
C VAL A 408 -34.78 3.66 -8.90
N ALA A 409 -36.07 3.43 -8.72
CA ALA A 409 -36.58 2.48 -7.72
C ALA A 409 -36.16 1.02 -7.92
N ASP A 410 -35.94 0.58 -9.16
CA ASP A 410 -35.60 -0.80 -9.48
C ASP A 410 -34.92 -0.95 -10.87
N LYS A 411 -34.56 -2.20 -11.20
CA LYS A 411 -33.94 -2.59 -12.47
C LYS A 411 -34.79 -2.26 -13.71
N SER A 412 -36.12 -2.30 -13.60
CA SER A 412 -37.04 -1.99 -14.71
C SER A 412 -37.06 -0.48 -14.97
N ALA A 413 -37.13 0.33 -13.91
CA ALA A 413 -37.00 1.78 -13.99
C ALA A 413 -35.64 2.19 -14.57
N PHE A 414 -34.57 1.52 -14.16
CA PHE A 414 -33.22 1.67 -14.72
C PHE A 414 -33.12 1.30 -16.20
N ASP A 415 -33.74 0.20 -16.62
CA ASP A 415 -33.71 -0.27 -18.02
C ASP A 415 -34.57 0.56 -18.96
N THR A 416 -35.65 1.15 -18.46
CA THR A 416 -36.55 2.02 -19.23
C THR A 416 -36.23 3.51 -19.10
N CYS A 417 -35.19 3.89 -18.36
CA CYS A 417 -34.84 5.29 -18.06
C CYS A 417 -36.02 6.09 -17.48
N ALA A 418 -36.78 5.46 -16.58
CA ALA A 418 -37.92 6.07 -15.92
C ALA A 418 -37.48 7.20 -14.96
N SER A 419 -38.41 8.09 -14.64
CA SER A 419 -38.20 9.14 -13.63
C SER A 419 -37.91 8.53 -12.25
N GLY A 420 -37.10 9.24 -11.46
CA GLY A 420 -36.71 8.83 -10.11
C GLY A 420 -36.43 10.03 -9.21
N THR A 421 -35.70 9.80 -8.13
CA THR A 421 -35.31 10.83 -7.15
C THR A 421 -33.99 11.45 -7.57
N THR A 422 -33.98 12.74 -7.92
CA THR A 422 -32.73 13.48 -8.18
C THR A 422 -31.92 13.62 -6.89
N VAL A 423 -30.82 12.87 -6.77
CA VAL A 423 -29.89 12.94 -5.63
C VAL A 423 -28.84 14.05 -5.81
N SER A 424 -28.54 14.42 -7.07
CA SER A 424 -27.78 15.64 -7.35
C SER A 424 -28.08 16.21 -8.73
N SER A 425 -28.09 17.53 -8.83
CA SER A 425 -28.21 18.30 -10.07
C SER A 425 -27.41 19.60 -9.95
N THR A 426 -27.13 20.26 -11.08
CA THR A 426 -26.23 21.43 -11.25
C THR A 426 -24.74 21.13 -11.40
N SER A 427 -23.99 22.14 -11.86
CA SER A 427 -22.59 22.07 -12.29
C SER A 427 -21.60 21.99 -11.12
N GLN A 428 -21.11 20.79 -10.81
CA GLN A 428 -20.17 20.60 -9.69
C GLN A 428 -18.69 20.43 -10.12
N GLY A 429 -18.42 20.42 -11.43
CA GLY A 429 -17.06 20.49 -11.98
C GLY A 429 -16.13 19.37 -11.48
N THR A 430 -14.87 19.72 -11.22
CA THR A 430 -13.81 18.74 -10.87
C THR A 430 -14.03 18.03 -9.52
N ALA A 431 -14.88 18.57 -8.64
CA ALA A 431 -15.19 17.99 -7.33
C ALA A 431 -16.48 17.15 -7.34
N GLY A 432 -17.46 17.48 -8.19
CA GLY A 432 -18.60 16.60 -8.44
C GLY A 432 -19.58 16.46 -7.26
N PHE A 433 -20.31 15.35 -7.25
CA PHE A 433 -21.18 14.92 -6.15
C PHE A 433 -20.59 13.66 -5.49
N VAL A 434 -20.60 13.60 -4.15
CA VAL A 434 -20.16 12.43 -3.38
C VAL A 434 -21.37 11.73 -2.78
N LEU A 435 -21.58 10.48 -3.18
CA LEU A 435 -22.58 9.57 -2.62
C LEU A 435 -21.93 8.68 -1.56
N ASP A 436 -22.56 8.59 -0.38
CA ASP A 436 -22.14 7.72 0.73
C ASP A 436 -22.92 6.40 0.71
N LEU A 437 -22.21 5.26 0.59
CA LEU A 437 -22.82 3.94 0.48
C LEU A 437 -23.02 3.32 1.88
N ASN A 438 -24.08 3.75 2.57
CA ASN A 438 -24.33 3.36 3.95
C ASN A 438 -25.12 2.05 4.10
N ASP A 439 -25.83 1.60 3.07
CA ASP A 439 -26.73 0.44 3.12
C ASP A 439 -26.36 -0.61 2.08
N VAL A 440 -26.58 -1.88 2.42
CA VAL A 440 -26.24 -3.03 1.58
C VAL A 440 -27.41 -3.40 0.69
N GLY A 441 -27.15 -3.54 -0.60
CA GLY A 441 -28.20 -3.72 -1.60
C GLY A 441 -27.72 -3.51 -3.02
N THR A 442 -28.67 -3.30 -3.93
CA THR A 442 -28.41 -2.87 -5.30
C THR A 442 -29.19 -1.60 -5.57
N GLU A 443 -28.47 -0.54 -5.90
CA GLU A 443 -28.98 0.79 -6.19
C GLU A 443 -28.77 1.09 -7.68
N TYR A 444 -29.61 1.97 -8.24
CA TYR A 444 -29.63 2.26 -9.66
C TYR A 444 -29.59 3.75 -9.90
N TYR A 445 -28.56 4.24 -10.57
CA TYR A 445 -28.39 5.66 -10.86
C TYR A 445 -28.39 5.92 -12.36
N ILE A 446 -29.11 6.96 -12.80
CA ILE A 446 -29.20 7.40 -14.18
C ILE A 446 -28.98 8.92 -14.29
N CYS A 447 -28.72 9.41 -15.50
CA CYS A 447 -28.87 10.82 -15.83
C CYS A 447 -30.21 11.04 -16.56
N SER A 448 -31.09 11.89 -16.03
CA SER A 448 -32.42 12.16 -16.60
C SER A 448 -32.40 13.18 -17.75
N GLN A 449 -31.24 13.80 -18.00
CA GLN A 449 -31.08 14.84 -19.01
C GLN A 449 -31.23 14.28 -20.44
N GLY A 450 -32.32 14.65 -21.11
CA GLY A 450 -32.52 14.37 -22.55
C GLY A 450 -32.50 12.88 -22.88
N ASN A 451 -31.56 12.46 -23.73
CA ASN A 451 -31.37 11.07 -24.14
C ASN A 451 -30.19 10.39 -23.41
N HIS A 452 -29.60 11.01 -22.39
CA HIS A 452 -28.33 10.56 -21.80
C HIS A 452 -28.42 9.16 -21.18
N CYS A 453 -29.42 8.86 -20.34
CA CYS A 453 -29.64 7.50 -19.81
C CYS A 453 -29.80 6.46 -20.94
N SER A 454 -30.60 6.75 -21.96
CA SER A 454 -30.82 5.86 -23.12
C SER A 454 -29.57 5.71 -24.00
N SER A 455 -28.61 6.63 -23.86
CA SER A 455 -27.28 6.59 -24.50
C SER A 455 -26.22 5.94 -23.60
N GLY A 456 -26.62 5.41 -22.44
CA GLY A 456 -25.78 4.64 -21.52
C GLY A 456 -25.37 5.36 -20.23
N GLN A 457 -25.83 6.59 -19.95
CA GLN A 457 -25.48 7.30 -18.71
C GLN A 457 -26.27 6.76 -17.51
N LYS A 458 -25.93 5.52 -17.12
CA LYS A 458 -26.61 4.72 -16.11
C LYS A 458 -25.65 3.71 -15.49
N ILE A 459 -25.70 3.54 -14.17
CA ILE A 459 -24.86 2.61 -13.41
C ILE A 459 -25.68 1.84 -12.36
N GLU A 460 -25.52 0.52 -12.37
CA GLU A 460 -25.97 -0.38 -11.31
C GLU A 460 -24.85 -0.43 -10.24
N VAL A 461 -25.18 -0.08 -9.00
CA VAL A 461 -24.24 -0.09 -7.87
C VAL A 461 -24.64 -1.24 -6.94
N LYS A 462 -23.68 -2.11 -6.62
CA LYS A 462 -23.85 -3.22 -5.68
C LYS A 462 -23.01 -2.94 -4.45
N VAL A 463 -23.68 -2.59 -3.37
CA VAL A 463 -23.07 -2.38 -2.06
C VAL A 463 -23.13 -3.70 -1.31
N HIS A 464 -21.97 -4.27 -1.01
CA HIS A 464 -21.82 -5.52 -0.27
C HIS A 464 -21.50 -5.24 1.19
N GLU A 465 -21.90 -6.13 2.10
CA GLU A 465 -21.35 -6.10 3.45
C GLU A 465 -19.83 -6.31 3.40
N ARG A 466 -19.09 -5.66 4.29
CA ARG A 466 -17.66 -5.96 4.45
C ARG A 466 -17.51 -7.32 5.11
N THR A 467 -17.35 -8.36 4.29
CA THR A 467 -17.12 -9.72 4.75
C THR A 467 -15.72 -9.86 5.35
N HIS A 468 -15.59 -9.55 6.65
CA HIS A 468 -14.44 -9.87 7.49
C HIS A 468 -14.31 -11.39 7.76
N ALA A 469 -14.75 -12.23 6.83
CA ALA A 469 -14.41 -13.64 6.84
C ALA A 469 -12.99 -13.76 6.29
N ALA A 470 -12.01 -13.92 7.18
CA ALA A 470 -10.81 -14.64 6.80
C ALA A 470 -11.24 -15.94 6.09
N PRO A 471 -10.56 -16.37 5.01
CA PRO A 471 -10.97 -17.55 4.26
C PRO A 471 -11.17 -18.72 5.24
N PRO A 472 -12.30 -19.44 5.16
CA PRO A 472 -12.61 -20.47 6.15
C PRO A 472 -11.45 -21.46 6.21
N SER A 473 -10.98 -21.73 7.44
CA SER A 473 -10.05 -22.83 7.71
C SER A 473 -10.79 -24.18 7.62
N SER A 474 -11.44 -24.41 6.48
CA SER A 474 -11.85 -25.72 6.01
C SER A 474 -10.64 -26.33 5.33
N GLY A 475 -10.04 -27.34 5.98
CA GLY A 475 -8.77 -27.89 5.55
C GLY A 475 -8.84 -28.57 4.18
N GLU A 476 -8.40 -27.86 3.14
CA GLU A 476 -7.72 -28.42 1.96
C GLU A 476 -7.01 -27.30 1.16
N SER A 477 -5.74 -27.07 1.52
CA SER A 477 -4.63 -26.65 0.64
C SER A 477 -4.81 -25.49 -0.37
N ALA A 478 -4.47 -24.27 0.04
CA ALA A 478 -3.86 -23.24 -0.83
C ALA A 478 -2.79 -22.44 -0.03
N PRO A 479 -1.72 -21.90 -0.65
CA PRO A 479 -0.46 -21.64 0.06
C PRO A 479 -0.35 -20.28 0.78
N CYS A 480 -0.31 -20.33 2.11
CA CYS A 480 0.00 -19.19 2.98
C CYS A 480 1.51 -18.85 2.94
N TYR A 481 1.92 -17.71 2.37
CA TYR A 481 3.34 -17.32 2.31
C TYR A 481 3.82 -16.41 3.48
N SER A 482 2.92 -15.86 4.29
CA SER A 482 3.27 -15.08 5.48
C SER A 482 3.77 -16.01 6.61
N ALA A 483 5.07 -16.26 6.65
CA ALA A 483 5.70 -17.07 7.70
C ALA A 483 5.63 -16.41 9.10
N SER A 484 4.57 -16.70 9.87
CA SER A 484 4.59 -16.96 11.33
C SER A 484 3.17 -17.19 11.89
N CYS A 485 2.67 -18.42 11.79
CA CYS A 485 1.59 -18.96 12.63
C CYS A 485 1.89 -20.45 12.83
N GLU A 486 2.68 -20.79 13.85
CA GLU A 486 2.82 -22.16 14.33
C GLU A 486 1.96 -22.30 15.59
N PRO A 487 0.97 -23.20 15.63
CA PRO A 487 0.24 -23.47 16.87
C PRO A 487 1.19 -24.14 17.86
N SER A 488 1.23 -23.63 19.10
CA SER A 488 2.02 -24.24 20.17
C SER A 488 1.63 -25.72 20.33
N ALA A 489 2.62 -26.62 20.28
CA ALA A 489 2.38 -28.05 20.35
C ALA A 489 1.62 -28.41 21.63
N PRO A 490 0.55 -29.24 21.56
CA PRO A 490 -0.14 -29.69 22.75
C PRO A 490 0.81 -30.53 23.61
N ALA A 491 0.75 -30.32 24.93
CA ALA A 491 1.53 -31.12 25.89
C ALA A 491 1.19 -32.61 25.75
N PRO A 492 2.17 -33.53 25.91
CA PRO A 492 1.94 -34.95 25.70
C PRO A 492 0.88 -35.48 26.68
N GLU A 493 -0.22 -35.97 26.14
CA GLU A 493 -1.31 -36.55 26.92
C GLU A 493 -0.87 -37.87 27.57
N LYS A 494 -1.27 -38.04 28.84
CA LYS A 494 -0.84 -39.17 29.67
C LYS A 494 -1.59 -40.43 29.25
N ALA A 495 -0.85 -41.49 28.91
CA ALA A 495 -1.42 -42.76 28.44
C ALA A 495 -2.50 -43.33 29.39
N PRO A 496 -3.64 -43.84 28.86
CA PRO A 496 -4.68 -44.48 29.67
C PRO A 496 -4.18 -45.78 30.33
N ALA A 497 -4.67 -46.05 31.54
CA ALA A 497 -4.44 -47.33 32.20
C ALA A 497 -5.23 -48.47 31.49
N PRO A 498 -4.69 -49.70 31.41
CA PRO A 498 -5.38 -50.82 30.80
C PRO A 498 -6.59 -51.26 31.64
N ALA A 499 -7.67 -51.66 30.95
CA ALA A 499 -8.88 -52.19 31.58
C ALA A 499 -8.64 -53.59 32.19
N PRO A 500 -9.34 -53.94 33.29
CA PRO A 500 -9.22 -55.27 33.91
C PRO A 500 -9.94 -56.34 33.07
N GLU A 501 -9.32 -57.52 32.94
CA GLU A 501 -10.01 -58.72 32.44
C GLU A 501 -10.81 -59.40 33.56
N LYS A 502 -12.13 -59.54 33.32
CA LYS A 502 -13.15 -60.31 34.07
C LYS A 502 -13.38 -59.99 35.54
#